data_AF-A0A0Q5Z1W1-F1
#
_entry.id   AF-A0A0Q5Z1W1-F1
#
_cell.length_a   1.000
_cell.length_b   1.000
_cell.length_c   1.000
_cell.angle_alpha   90.00
_cell.angle_beta   90.00
_cell.angle_gamma   90.00
#
_symmetry.space_group_name_H-M   'P 1'
#
loop_
_entity.id
_entity.type
_entity.pdbx_description
1 polymer ?
#
loop_
_entity_poly.entity_id
_entity_poly.type
_entity_poly.pdbx_seq_one_letter_code
_entity_poly.pdbx_strand_id
1 'polypeptide(L)'
;MFSVTVRDDTAYLVAMATGRAELAHLCGLADLAARIAVMKGHRRALVDLLEVQPFLTFTEHLQLGAHVAAAFGPLERVATVVPASQRNGTSEKAAQKHGLRLRTFTVLQEADAWLQERDTPLSKATRP
;
A
#
# COMPACT_ATOMS: atom_id res chain seq x y z
N MET A 1 -1.85 20.45 -7.86
CA MET A 1 -0.66 20.16 -7.03
C MET A 1 -0.88 18.82 -6.36
N PHE A 2 0.13 17.96 -6.38
CA PHE A 2 0.15 16.67 -5.68
C PHE A 2 1.21 16.77 -4.58
N SER A 3 0.88 16.32 -3.38
CA SER A 3 1.81 16.33 -2.24
C SER A 3 1.85 14.99 -1.55
N VAL A 4 3.03 14.67 -1.01
CA VAL A 4 3.29 13.44 -0.25
C VAL A 4 3.90 13.84 1.09
N THR A 5 3.34 13.30 2.16
CA THR A 5 3.90 13.38 3.51
C THR A 5 4.25 11.97 3.96
N VAL A 6 5.44 11.80 4.53
CA VAL A 6 5.88 10.53 5.12
C VAL A 6 6.17 10.74 6.59
N ARG A 7 5.65 9.86 7.45
CA ARG A 7 5.80 9.91 8.90
C ARG A 7 6.25 8.54 9.40
N ASP A 8 7.26 8.55 10.27
CA ASP A 8 7.65 7.38 11.05
C ASP A 8 6.61 7.17 12.17
N ASP A 9 5.87 6.06 12.14
CA ASP A 9 5.12 5.57 13.30
C ASP A 9 5.96 4.50 14.02
N THR A 10 5.63 4.19 15.27
CA THR A 10 6.38 3.22 16.09
C THR A 10 6.33 1.80 15.55
N ALA A 11 5.29 1.45 14.79
CA ALA A 11 5.06 0.09 14.28
C ALA A 11 5.25 -0.06 12.76
N TYR A 12 5.05 1.01 12.00
CA TYR A 12 5.07 0.97 10.53
C TYR A 12 5.29 2.37 9.94
N LEU A 13 5.63 2.43 8.65
CA LEU A 13 5.71 3.71 7.93
C LEU A 13 4.32 4.19 7.53
N VAL A 14 4.03 5.47 7.70
CA VAL A 14 2.82 6.11 7.15
C VAL A 14 3.22 7.03 5.99
N ALA A 15 2.66 6.79 4.82
CA ALA A 15 2.71 7.70 3.69
C ALA A 15 1.30 8.22 3.40
N MET A 16 1.13 9.53 3.33
CA MET A 16 -0.14 10.18 3.01
C MET A 16 0.05 11.03 1.76
N ALA A 17 -0.90 10.98 0.85
CA ALA A 17 -0.91 11.82 -0.33
C ALA A 17 -2.20 12.59 -0.48
N THR A 18 -2.13 13.75 -1.10
CA THR A 18 -3.29 14.62 -1.34
C THR A 18 -3.22 15.23 -2.74
N GLY A 19 -4.39 15.54 -3.30
CA GLY A 19 -4.53 16.22 -4.58
C GLY A 19 -4.72 15.29 -5.78
N ARG A 20 -4.61 15.87 -6.99
CA ARG A 20 -4.81 15.14 -8.25
C ARG A 20 -3.58 14.29 -8.56
N ALA A 21 -3.79 13.01 -8.87
CA ALA A 21 -2.72 12.08 -9.15
C ALA A 21 -2.93 11.36 -10.48
N GLU A 22 -1.84 11.14 -11.18
CA GLU A 22 -1.73 10.30 -12.39
C GLU A 22 -0.83 9.11 -12.04
N LEU A 23 -0.67 8.15 -12.96
CA LEU A 23 0.13 6.95 -12.71
C LEU A 23 1.53 7.27 -12.17
N ALA A 24 2.25 8.21 -12.80
CA ALA A 24 3.61 8.57 -12.39
C ALA A 24 3.69 9.09 -10.95
N HIS A 25 2.69 9.86 -10.51
CA HIS A 25 2.60 10.37 -9.14
C HIS A 25 2.46 9.24 -8.12
N LEU A 26 1.61 8.25 -8.43
CA LEU A 26 1.35 7.12 -7.54
C LEU A 26 2.50 6.11 -7.52
N CYS A 27 3.18 5.90 -8.65
CA CYS A 27 4.42 5.13 -8.68
C CYS A 27 5.52 5.81 -7.86
N GLY A 28 5.70 7.14 -8.03
CA GLY A 28 6.68 7.90 -7.26
C GLY A 28 6.40 7.90 -5.75
N LEU A 29 5.12 7.97 -5.35
CA LEU A 29 4.70 7.78 -3.96
C LEU A 29 5.09 6.39 -3.44
N ALA A 30 4.80 5.34 -4.19
CA ALA A 30 5.12 3.96 -3.80
C ALA A 30 6.63 3.77 -3.64
N ASP A 31 7.43 4.27 -4.58
CA ASP A 31 8.89 4.18 -4.53
C ASP A 31 9.46 4.92 -3.33
N LEU A 32 9.00 6.15 -3.07
CA LEU A 32 9.44 6.96 -1.94
C LEU A 32 9.12 6.26 -0.61
N ALA A 33 7.86 5.84 -0.44
CA ALA A 33 7.41 5.19 0.79
C ALA A 33 8.14 3.86 1.02
N ALA A 34 8.23 3.00 0.00
CA ALA A 34 8.93 1.72 0.10
C ALA A 34 10.42 1.92 0.43
N ARG A 35 11.09 2.87 -0.23
CA ARG A 35 12.50 3.16 0.01
C ARG A 35 12.75 3.62 1.45
N ILE A 36 11.93 4.55 1.95
CA ILE A 36 12.05 5.03 3.34
C ILE A 36 11.77 3.90 4.32
N ALA A 37 10.71 3.10 4.09
CA ALA A 37 10.37 1.97 4.96
C ALA A 37 11.55 1.02 5.12
N VAL A 38 12.14 0.58 3.99
CA VAL A 38 13.31 -0.31 3.99
C VAL A 38 14.51 0.33 4.68
N MET A 39 14.84 1.58 4.37
CA MET A 39 15.99 2.27 4.97
C MET A 39 15.86 2.47 6.48
N LYS A 40 14.62 2.59 6.98
CA LYS A 40 14.29 2.77 8.40
C LYS A 40 14.04 1.45 9.13
N GLY A 41 14.03 0.32 8.43
CA GLY A 41 13.76 -0.99 9.02
C GLY A 41 12.28 -1.26 9.31
N HIS A 42 11.36 -0.45 8.76
CA HIS A 42 9.94 -0.74 8.82
C HIS A 42 9.63 -1.96 7.94
N ARG A 43 8.90 -2.92 8.50
CA ARG A 43 8.46 -4.13 7.78
C ARG A 43 7.06 -3.98 7.19
N ARG A 44 6.38 -2.88 7.52
CA ARG A 44 4.96 -2.65 7.25
C ARG A 44 4.76 -1.19 6.85
N ALA A 45 3.76 -0.93 6.01
CA ALA A 45 3.44 0.43 5.59
C ALA A 45 1.92 0.66 5.46
N LEU A 46 1.50 1.87 5.78
CA LEU A 46 0.18 2.41 5.49
C LEU A 46 0.31 3.51 4.43
N VAL A 47 -0.49 3.43 3.38
CA VAL A 47 -0.59 4.43 2.33
C VAL A 47 -2.00 5.04 2.35
N ASP A 48 -2.12 6.25 2.87
CA ASP A 48 -3.36 7.00 2.94
C ASP A 48 -3.56 7.84 1.67
N LEU A 49 -4.62 7.52 0.93
CA LEU A 49 -5.01 8.14 -0.33
C LEU A 49 -6.42 8.74 -0.24
N LEU A 50 -6.97 8.95 0.97
CA LEU A 50 -8.34 9.48 1.15
C LEU A 50 -8.55 10.84 0.48
N GLU A 51 -7.51 11.68 0.43
CA GLU A 51 -7.56 12.99 -0.20
C GLU A 51 -6.96 13.01 -1.62
N VAL A 52 -6.73 11.83 -2.22
CA VAL A 52 -6.25 11.69 -3.59
C VAL A 52 -7.41 11.58 -4.57
N GLN A 53 -7.26 12.29 -5.69
CA GLN A 53 -8.14 12.19 -6.85
C GLN A 53 -7.34 11.54 -7.99
N PRO A 54 -7.36 10.20 -8.13
CA PRO A 54 -6.63 9.50 -9.16
C PRO A 54 -7.35 9.61 -10.50
N PHE A 55 -6.59 9.88 -11.55
CA PHE A 55 -7.03 9.85 -12.95
C PHE A 55 -6.30 8.69 -13.62
N LEU A 56 -6.84 7.48 -13.45
CA LEU A 56 -6.26 6.26 -13.99
C LEU A 56 -7.27 5.56 -14.89
N THR A 57 -6.77 5.10 -16.03
CA THR A 57 -7.44 4.09 -16.85
C THR A 57 -7.33 2.70 -16.20
N PHE A 58 -8.11 1.75 -16.71
CA PHE A 58 -8.03 0.35 -16.27
C PHE A 58 -6.61 -0.23 -16.41
N THR A 59 -5.96 0.00 -17.55
CA THR A 59 -4.59 -0.48 -17.80
C THR A 59 -3.59 0.12 -16.82
N GLU A 60 -3.74 1.40 -16.49
CA GLU A 60 -2.86 2.06 -15.51
C GLU A 60 -3.09 1.53 -14.10
N HIS A 61 -4.32 1.12 -13.73
CA HIS A 61 -4.52 0.41 -12.46
C HIS A 61 -3.76 -0.92 -12.39
N LEU A 62 -3.69 -1.67 -13.51
CA LEU A 62 -2.91 -2.91 -13.57
C LEU A 62 -1.40 -2.63 -13.45
N GLN A 63 -0.91 -1.62 -14.18
CA GLN A 63 0.48 -1.18 -14.12
C GLN A 63 0.86 -0.71 -12.72
N LEU A 64 0.02 0.11 -12.09
CA LEU A 64 0.21 0.56 -10.72
C LEU A 64 0.29 -0.61 -9.75
N GLY A 65 -0.61 -1.60 -9.86
CA GLY A 65 -0.58 -2.79 -9.00
C GLY A 65 0.73 -3.59 -9.12
N ALA A 66 1.21 -3.80 -10.35
CA ALA A 66 2.50 -4.46 -10.58
C ALA A 66 3.67 -3.65 -10.02
N HIS A 67 3.66 -2.33 -10.22
CA HIS A 67 4.69 -1.42 -9.69
C HIS A 67 4.72 -1.42 -8.17
N VAL A 68 3.56 -1.27 -7.53
CA VAL A 68 3.40 -1.29 -6.07
C VAL A 68 3.91 -2.62 -5.49
N ALA A 69 3.63 -3.74 -6.13
CA ALA A 69 4.16 -5.04 -5.69
C ALA A 69 5.69 -5.13 -5.79
N ALA A 70 6.28 -4.58 -6.85
CA ALA A 70 7.73 -4.54 -6.98
C ALA A 70 8.38 -3.62 -5.93
N ALA A 71 7.85 -2.41 -5.76
CA ALA A 71 8.38 -1.42 -4.82
C ALA A 71 8.29 -1.89 -3.36
N PHE A 72 7.11 -2.36 -2.95
CA PHE A 72 6.86 -2.80 -1.57
C PHE A 72 7.15 -4.28 -1.32
N GLY A 73 7.62 -5.04 -2.32
CA GLY A 73 7.93 -6.47 -2.19
C GLY A 73 8.81 -6.85 -0.99
N PRO A 74 9.76 -6.00 -0.52
CA PRO A 74 10.51 -6.26 0.72
C PRO A 74 9.70 -6.18 2.02
N LEU A 75 8.50 -5.59 2.01
CA LEU A 75 7.66 -5.43 3.20
C LEU A 75 6.77 -6.66 3.41
N GLU A 76 6.47 -6.97 4.66
CA GLU A 76 5.57 -8.07 5.04
C GLU A 76 4.11 -7.79 4.69
N ARG A 77 3.71 -6.53 4.82
CA ARG A 77 2.30 -6.14 4.79
C ARG A 77 2.15 -4.65 4.43
N VAL A 78 1.25 -4.35 3.51
CA VAL A 78 0.94 -2.97 3.10
C VAL A 78 -0.57 -2.74 3.14
N ALA A 79 -0.99 -1.69 3.84
CA ALA A 79 -2.37 -1.22 3.80
C ALA A 79 -2.46 0.01 2.90
N THR A 80 -3.48 0.07 2.05
CA THR A 80 -3.86 1.28 1.33
C THR A 80 -5.24 1.71 1.82
N VAL A 81 -5.45 3.02 1.98
CA VAL A 81 -6.75 3.58 2.37
C VAL A 81 -7.21 4.53 1.28
N VAL A 82 -8.38 4.27 0.69
CA VAL A 82 -8.93 5.03 -0.43
C VAL A 82 -10.39 5.42 -0.13
N PRO A 83 -10.93 6.47 -0.77
CA PRO A 83 -12.36 6.75 -0.71
C PRO A 83 -13.18 5.54 -1.19
N ALA A 84 -14.36 5.32 -0.61
CA ALA A 84 -15.22 4.19 -0.99
C ALA A 84 -15.55 4.15 -2.49
N SER A 85 -15.70 5.33 -3.12
CA SER A 85 -15.92 5.47 -4.57
C SER A 85 -14.76 4.98 -5.44
N GLN A 86 -13.56 4.88 -4.88
CA GLN A 86 -12.34 4.47 -5.58
C GLN A 86 -11.93 3.01 -5.26
N ARG A 87 -12.69 2.32 -4.39
CA ARG A 87 -12.43 0.93 -4.04
C ARG A 87 -12.91 -0.03 -5.14
N ASN A 88 -12.18 -0.09 -6.25
CA ASN A 88 -12.48 -0.99 -7.36
C ASN A 88 -11.72 -2.35 -7.29
N GLY A 89 -10.65 -2.43 -6.49
CA GLY A 89 -9.86 -3.63 -6.26
C GLY A 89 -8.95 -4.06 -7.42
N THR A 90 -8.87 -3.30 -8.51
CA THR A 90 -8.08 -3.67 -9.70
C THR A 90 -6.58 -3.70 -9.39
N SER A 91 -6.05 -2.61 -8.82
CA SER A 91 -4.64 -2.50 -8.43
C SER A 91 -4.28 -3.44 -7.28
N GLU A 92 -5.21 -3.66 -6.34
CA GLU A 92 -5.04 -4.61 -5.23
C GLU A 92 -4.85 -6.04 -5.74
N LYS A 93 -5.76 -6.53 -6.59
CA LYS A 93 -5.67 -7.87 -7.16
C LYS A 93 -4.41 -8.04 -8.00
N ALA A 94 -4.03 -7.02 -8.76
CA ALA A 94 -2.78 -7.01 -9.51
C ALA A 94 -1.57 -7.13 -8.59
N ALA A 95 -1.49 -6.32 -7.52
CA ALA A 95 -0.39 -6.38 -6.57
C ALA A 95 -0.29 -7.74 -5.84
N GLN A 96 -1.43 -8.30 -5.43
CA GLN A 96 -1.50 -9.61 -4.78
C GLN A 96 -1.06 -10.74 -5.71
N LYS A 97 -1.38 -10.66 -7.01
CA LYS A 97 -0.89 -11.63 -8.01
C LYS A 97 0.64 -11.66 -8.11
N HIS A 98 1.29 -10.55 -7.78
CA HIS A 98 2.75 -10.42 -7.71
C HIS A 98 3.34 -10.72 -6.32
N GLY A 99 2.55 -11.29 -5.40
CA GLY A 99 3.00 -11.78 -4.10
C GLY A 99 3.00 -10.75 -2.97
N LEU A 100 2.63 -9.49 -3.24
CA LEU A 100 2.53 -8.48 -2.18
C LEU A 100 1.31 -8.76 -1.31
N ARG A 101 1.50 -8.82 0.01
CA ARG A 101 0.41 -8.85 0.99
C ARG A 101 -0.15 -7.44 1.18
N LEU A 102 -0.86 -6.97 0.15
CA LEU A 102 -1.55 -5.70 0.15
C LEU A 102 -3.03 -5.88 0.46
N ARG A 103 -3.60 -4.98 1.27
CA ARG A 103 -5.04 -4.88 1.47
C ARG A 103 -5.53 -3.44 1.36
N THR A 104 -6.62 -3.24 0.62
CA THR A 104 -7.26 -1.92 0.46
C THR A 104 -8.45 -1.76 1.42
N PHE A 105 -8.44 -0.64 2.13
CA PHE A 105 -9.47 -0.23 3.10
C PHE A 105 -10.11 1.08 2.68
N THR A 106 -11.25 1.38 3.29
CA THR A 106 -11.95 2.67 3.14
C THR A 106 -12.00 3.46 4.44
N VAL A 107 -11.49 2.87 5.53
CA VAL A 107 -11.48 3.43 6.87
C VAL A 107 -10.08 3.26 7.43
N LEU A 108 -9.47 4.36 7.89
CA LEU A 108 -8.10 4.37 8.39
C LEU A 108 -7.92 3.46 9.61
N GLN A 109 -8.91 3.44 10.51
CA GLN A 109 -8.88 2.63 11.72
C GLN A 109 -8.83 1.11 11.43
N GLU A 110 -9.51 0.65 10.38
CA GLU A 110 -9.47 -0.77 9.98
C GLU A 110 -8.10 -1.15 9.40
N ALA A 111 -7.50 -0.24 8.63
CA ALA A 111 -6.17 -0.40 8.08
C ALA A 111 -5.11 -0.48 9.18
N ASP A 112 -5.18 0.42 10.16
CA ASP A 112 -4.30 0.41 11.33
C ASP A 112 -4.44 -0.90 12.12
N ALA A 113 -5.67 -1.28 12.49
CA ALA A 113 -5.92 -2.52 13.22
C ALA A 113 -5.31 -3.74 12.51
N TRP A 114 -5.45 -3.82 11.19
CA TRP A 114 -4.87 -4.88 10.39
C TRP A 114 -3.34 -4.82 10.30
N LEU A 115 -2.72 -3.64 10.31
CA LEU A 115 -1.25 -3.51 10.35
C LEU A 115 -0.67 -3.84 11.73
N GLN A 116 -1.45 -3.69 12.80
CA GLN A 116 -1.05 -4.01 14.17
C GLN A 116 -1.17 -5.50 14.51
N GLU A 117 -1.94 -6.27 13.74
CA GLU A 117 -2.00 -7.72 13.90
C GLU A 117 -0.59 -8.31 13.85
N ARG A 118 -0.23 -9.05 14.89
CA ARG A 118 0.99 -9.87 14.85
C ARG A 118 0.80 -10.93 13.79
N ASP A 119 1.85 -11.22 13.02
CA ASP A 119 1.80 -12.36 12.13
C ASP A 119 1.73 -13.61 13.00
N THR A 120 0.55 -14.24 13.05
CA THR A 120 0.46 -15.62 13.49
C THR A 120 1.28 -16.43 12.50
N PRO A 121 2.36 -17.12 12.92
CA PRO A 121 3.11 -17.96 12.00
C PRO A 121 2.13 -18.98 11.39
N LEU A 122 2.14 -19.10 10.07
CA LEU A 122 1.53 -20.24 9.38
C LEU A 122 2.08 -21.48 10.05
N SER A 123 1.25 -22.14 10.88
CA SER A 123 1.54 -23.45 11.44
C SER A 123 2.05 -24.30 10.28
N LYS A 124 3.31 -24.74 10.38
CA LYS A 124 3.87 -25.70 9.42
C LYS A 124 2.95 -26.90 9.47
N ALA A 125 2.15 -27.08 8.41
CA ALA A 125 1.38 -28.29 8.23
C ALA A 125 2.38 -29.45 8.17
N THR A 126 2.47 -30.18 9.29
CA THR A 126 3.09 -31.49 9.39
C THR A 126 2.49 -32.34 8.28
N ARG A 127 3.26 -32.60 7.22
CA ARG A 127 2.91 -33.65 6.28
C ARG A 127 3.24 -34.99 6.94
N PRO A 128 2.33 -35.99 6.86
CA PRO A 128 2.57 -37.34 7.34
C PRO A 128 3.68 -38.03 6.55
#